data_AF-E2AM88-F1
#
_entry.id   AF-E2AM88-F1
#
_cell.length_a   1.000
_cell.length_b   1.000
_cell.length_c   1.000
_cell.angle_alpha   90.00
_cell.angle_beta   90.00
_cell.angle_gamma   90.00
#
_symmetry.space_group_name_H-M   'P 1'
#
loop_
_entity.id
_entity.type
_entity.pdbx_description
1 polymer ?
#
loop_
_entity_poly.entity_id
_entity_poly.type
_entity_poly.pdbx_seq_one_letter_code
_entity_poly.pdbx_strand_id
1 'polypeptide(L)'
;VQCPLTAATKVAKHGKIKLGWSVVRVELLGARPKQCFKCWQFGHLRQACTFDKNYSRLCYKCGKEGHWASKCQNELKCMICSEANREANHRIGSLTC
;
A
#
# COMPACT_ATOMS: atom_id res chain seq x y z
N VAL A 1 0.76 17.11 -11.73
CA VAL A 1 0.56 18.57 -11.57
C VAL A 1 0.78 18.90 -10.10
N GLN A 2 1.62 19.88 -9.79
CA GLN A 2 1.84 20.35 -8.41
C GLN A 2 0.98 21.60 -8.19
N CYS A 3 0.42 21.77 -7.00
CA CYS A 3 -0.32 22.99 -6.64
C CYS A 3 0.02 23.41 -5.20
N PRO A 4 -0.17 24.69 -4.85
CA PRO A 4 0.04 25.16 -3.48
C PRO A 4 -0.89 24.45 -2.49
N LEU A 5 -0.40 24.17 -1.27
CA LEU A 5 -1.19 23.49 -0.24
C LEU A 5 -2.52 24.21 0.05
N THR A 6 -2.52 25.54 0.07
CA THR A 6 -3.72 26.35 0.34
C THR A 6 -4.81 26.12 -0.70
N ALA A 7 -4.43 25.99 -1.98
CA ALA A 7 -5.35 25.70 -3.07
C ALA A 7 -5.86 24.24 -2.96
N ALA A 8 -4.96 23.29 -2.70
CA ALA A 8 -5.32 21.88 -2.51
C ALA A 8 -6.32 21.69 -1.37
N THR A 9 -6.12 22.34 -0.22
CA THR A 9 -7.03 22.25 0.93
C THR A 9 -8.40 22.86 0.64
N LYS A 10 -8.46 24.01 -0.07
CA LYS A 10 -9.73 24.65 -0.44
C LYS A 10 -10.57 23.75 -1.35
N VAL A 11 -9.91 23.16 -2.34
CA VAL A 11 -10.50 22.23 -3.29
C VAL A 11 -10.97 20.95 -2.60
N ALA A 12 -10.14 20.39 -1.72
CA ALA A 12 -10.50 19.22 -0.93
C ALA A 12 -11.73 19.45 -0.03
N LYS A 13 -11.87 20.64 0.58
CA LYS A 13 -13.06 21.01 1.37
C LYS A 13 -14.33 21.11 0.53
N HIS A 14 -14.24 21.62 -0.70
CA HIS A 14 -15.39 21.73 -1.60
C HIS A 14 -15.79 20.38 -2.21
N GLY A 15 -14.89 19.40 -2.27
CA GLY A 15 -15.17 18.04 -2.73
C GLY A 15 -15.47 17.91 -4.24
N LYS A 16 -15.50 19.03 -4.98
CA LYS A 16 -15.72 19.06 -6.43
C LYS A 16 -15.07 20.27 -7.09
N ILE A 17 -14.57 20.09 -8.31
CA ILE A 17 -14.03 21.15 -9.16
C ILE A 17 -14.78 21.15 -10.48
N LYS A 18 -15.14 22.33 -10.98
CA LYS A 18 -15.64 22.51 -12.33
C LYS A 18 -14.47 22.74 -13.29
N LEU A 19 -14.38 21.92 -14.33
CA LEU A 19 -13.42 22.02 -15.42
C LEU A 19 -14.21 22.21 -16.72
N GLY A 20 -14.37 23.47 -17.14
CA GLY A 20 -15.24 23.80 -18.28
C GLY A 20 -16.67 23.33 -18.06
N TRP A 21 -17.11 22.37 -18.87
CA TRP A 21 -18.46 21.78 -18.81
C TRP A 21 -18.58 20.56 -17.91
N SER A 22 -17.47 20.05 -17.38
CA SER A 22 -17.45 18.86 -16.52
C SER A 22 -17.26 19.24 -15.05
N VAL A 23 -17.90 18.48 -14.15
CA VAL A 23 -17.67 18.58 -12.71
C VAL A 23 -16.99 17.29 -12.24
N VAL A 24 -15.80 17.44 -11.66
CA VAL A 24 -14.98 16.33 -11.18
C VAL A 24 -15.03 16.30 -9.66
N ARG A 25 -15.20 15.11 -9.09
CA ARG A 25 -15.17 14.90 -7.63
C ARG A 25 -13.73 14.89 -7.13
N VAL A 26 -13.50 15.52 -5.99
CA VAL A 26 -12.20 15.54 -5.33
C VAL A 26 -12.31 14.87 -3.98
N GLU A 27 -11.41 13.93 -3.73
CA GLU A 27 -11.30 13.23 -2.45
C GLU A 27 -9.85 13.34 -1.97
N LEU A 28 -9.69 13.57 -0.66
CA LEU A 28 -8.37 13.50 -0.04
C LEU A 28 -7.95 12.03 0.01
N LEU A 29 -6.89 11.70 -0.71
CA LEU A 29 -6.25 10.40 -0.58
C LEU A 29 -5.65 10.30 0.82
N GLY A 30 -6.08 9.28 1.58
CA GLY A 30 -5.50 8.97 2.88
C GLY A 30 -3.99 8.78 2.77
N ALA A 31 -3.27 9.13 3.85
CA ALA A 31 -1.84 8.94 3.90
C ALA A 31 -1.52 7.45 3.72
N ARG A 32 -0.86 7.10 2.61
CA ARG A 32 -0.42 5.73 2.37
C ARG A 32 0.79 5.47 3.30
N PRO A 33 0.68 4.56 4.28
CA PRO A 33 1.78 4.31 5.20
C PRO A 33 2.99 3.80 4.41
N LYS A 34 4.18 4.26 4.81
CA LYS A 34 5.43 3.80 4.22
C LYS A 34 5.57 2.31 4.52
N GLN A 35 5.71 1.51 3.48
CA GLN A 35 5.91 0.07 3.61
C GLN A 35 7.35 -0.28 3.22
N CYS A 36 7.98 -1.10 4.05
CA CYS A 36 9.31 -1.61 3.78
C CYS A 36 9.24 -2.78 2.79
N PHE A 37 9.81 -2.65 1.61
CA PHE A 37 9.83 -3.75 0.63
C PHE A 37 10.81 -4.88 0.95
N LYS A 38 11.61 -4.76 2.04
CA LYS A 38 12.50 -5.82 2.53
C LYS A 38 11.77 -6.79 3.46
N CYS A 39 11.15 -6.28 4.53
CA CYS A 39 10.46 -7.09 5.54
C CYS A 39 8.93 -6.99 5.47
N TRP A 40 8.40 -6.21 4.53
CA TRP A 40 6.98 -5.95 4.28
C TRP A 40 6.22 -5.20 5.38
N GLN A 41 6.86 -4.91 6.52
CA GLN A 41 6.31 -4.12 7.63
C GLN A 41 6.05 -2.65 7.27
N PHE A 42 5.13 -2.01 8.01
CA PHE A 42 4.80 -0.60 7.87
C PHE A 42 5.64 0.28 8.81
N GLY A 43 5.76 1.57 8.48
CA GLY A 43 6.40 2.60 9.29
C GLY A 43 7.83 2.96 8.90
N HIS A 44 8.51 2.13 8.09
CA HIS A 44 9.88 2.38 7.64
C HIS A 44 10.10 2.03 6.17
N LEU A 45 11.23 2.47 5.62
CA LEU A 45 11.69 2.14 4.27
C LEU A 45 12.86 1.15 4.34
N ARG A 46 13.21 0.54 3.19
CA ARG A 46 14.28 -0.46 3.08
C ARG A 46 15.61 -0.01 3.71
N GLN A 47 15.95 1.27 3.61
CA GLN A 47 17.20 1.84 4.14
C GLN A 47 17.27 1.81 5.67
N ALA A 48 16.13 1.89 6.35
CA ALA A 48 16.03 1.89 7.80
C ALA A 48 15.57 0.53 8.37
N CYS A 49 15.63 -0.53 7.56
CA CYS A 49 15.14 -1.85 7.95
C CYS A 49 16.20 -2.61 8.75
N THR A 50 15.93 -2.80 10.04
CA THR A 50 16.76 -3.59 10.97
C THR A 50 16.40 -5.08 10.97
N PHE A 51 15.37 -5.48 10.23
CA PHE A 51 14.92 -6.87 10.18
C PHE A 51 15.88 -7.74 9.38
N ASP A 52 16.19 -8.92 9.93
CA ASP A 52 17.17 -9.86 9.37
C ASP A 52 16.64 -10.56 8.12
N LYS A 53 15.39 -11.05 8.16
CA LYS A 53 14.79 -11.77 7.03
C LYS A 53 14.48 -10.84 5.86
N ASN A 54 14.77 -11.33 4.66
CA ASN A 54 14.54 -10.60 3.42
C ASN A 54 13.44 -11.25 2.59
N TYR A 55 12.27 -10.63 2.60
CA TYR A 55 11.09 -11.05 1.83
C TYR A 55 11.03 -10.41 0.43
N SER A 56 12.02 -9.60 0.02
CA SER A 56 12.00 -8.92 -1.29
C SER A 56 11.94 -9.87 -2.50
N ARG A 57 12.38 -11.12 -2.34
CA ARG A 57 12.33 -12.15 -3.41
C ARG A 57 11.06 -13.01 -3.37
N LEU A 58 10.23 -12.84 -2.35
CA LEU A 58 9.00 -13.58 -2.19
C LEU A 58 7.86 -12.92 -2.98
N CYS A 59 6.91 -13.74 -3.41
CA CYS A 59 5.72 -13.27 -4.09
C CYS A 59 4.84 -12.46 -3.14
N TYR A 60 4.53 -11.22 -3.52
CA TYR A 60 3.72 -10.29 -2.71
C TYR A 60 2.27 -10.78 -2.45
N LYS A 61 1.79 -11.82 -3.15
CA LYS A 61 0.46 -12.40 -2.92
C LYS A 61 0.48 -13.56 -1.93
N CYS A 62 1.47 -14.45 -2.00
CA CYS A 62 1.45 -15.73 -1.29
C CYS A 62 2.69 -16.00 -0.42
N GLY A 63 3.71 -15.14 -0.48
CA GLY A 63 4.95 -15.30 0.29
C GLY A 63 5.88 -16.42 -0.19
N LYS A 64 5.62 -17.06 -1.34
CA LYS A 64 6.51 -18.09 -1.92
C LYS A 64 7.47 -17.49 -2.97
N GLU A 65 8.64 -18.08 -3.13
CA GLU A 65 9.61 -17.70 -4.16
C GLU A 65 9.31 -18.33 -5.54
N GLY A 66 10.11 -17.99 -6.56
CA GLY A 66 10.07 -18.62 -7.88
C GLY A 66 9.03 -18.08 -8.86
N HIS A 67 8.22 -17.09 -8.47
CA HIS A 67 7.25 -16.46 -9.38
C HIS A 67 6.92 -15.01 -8.99
N TRP A 68 6.38 -14.27 -9.95
CA TRP A 68 5.93 -12.90 -9.74
C TRP A 68 4.45 -12.87 -9.33
N ALA A 69 4.04 -11.83 -8.61
CA ALA A 69 2.64 -11.66 -8.18
C ALA A 69 1.62 -11.71 -9.32
N SER A 70 2.02 -11.32 -10.54
CA SER A 70 1.19 -11.39 -11.75
C SER A 70 0.91 -12.82 -12.22
N LYS A 71 1.83 -13.77 -11.96
CA LYS A 71 1.71 -15.19 -12.34
C LYS A 71 1.42 -16.09 -11.13
N CYS A 72 1.02 -15.52 -10.00
CA CYS A 72 0.73 -16.28 -8.80
C CYS A 72 -0.62 -16.98 -8.90
N GLN A 73 -0.60 -18.31 -8.85
CA GLN A 73 -1.79 -19.17 -8.75
C GLN A 73 -2.04 -19.69 -7.32
N ASN A 74 -1.15 -19.37 -6.38
CA ASN A 74 -1.31 -19.72 -4.98
C ASN A 74 -2.33 -18.83 -4.28
N GLU A 75 -2.89 -19.32 -3.18
CA GLU A 75 -3.76 -18.56 -2.28
C GLU A 75 -3.06 -17.34 -1.68
N LEU A 76 -3.87 -16.35 -1.30
CA LEU A 76 -3.39 -15.13 -0.65
C LEU A 76 -2.89 -15.47 0.75
N LYS A 77 -1.63 -15.13 1.03
CA LYS A 77 -1.03 -15.30 2.36
C LYS A 77 -0.19 -14.08 2.73
N CYS A 78 -0.61 -13.39 3.78
CA CYS A 78 0.13 -12.30 4.38
C CYS A 78 1.18 -12.86 5.35
N MET A 79 2.46 -12.71 5.00
CA MET A 79 3.56 -13.19 5.85
C MET A 79 3.63 -12.47 7.20
N ILE A 80 3.24 -11.20 7.25
CA ILE A 80 3.25 -10.40 8.48
C ILE A 80 2.20 -10.91 9.47
N CYS A 81 0.97 -11.10 9.01
CA CYS A 81 -0.12 -11.62 9.83
C CYS A 81 0.14 -13.08 10.21
N SER A 82 0.73 -13.86 9.30
CA SER A 82 1.13 -15.25 9.59
C SER A 82 2.21 -15.32 10.69
N GLU A 83 3.18 -14.40 10.71
CA GLU A 83 4.16 -14.31 11.80
C GLU A 83 3.54 -13.76 13.10
N ALA A 84 2.49 -12.95 13.00
CA ALA A 84 1.77 -12.39 14.14
C ALA A 84 0.63 -13.29 14.69
N ASN A 85 0.51 -14.55 14.22
CA ASN A 85 -0.58 -15.47 14.56
C ASN A 85 -2.00 -14.88 14.35
N ARG A 86 -2.18 -14.07 13.30
CA ARG A 86 -3.48 -13.51 12.88
C ARG A 86 -3.93 -14.15 11.57
N GLU A 87 -5.18 -13.92 11.19
CA GLU A 87 -5.71 -14.33 9.89
C GLU A 87 -4.84 -13.80 8.76
N ALA A 88 -4.27 -14.71 7.96
CA ALA A 88 -3.30 -14.38 6.94
C ALA A 88 -3.88 -14.45 5.51
N ASN A 89 -5.17 -14.76 5.34
CA ASN A 89 -5.80 -15.01 4.03
C ASN A 89 -6.11 -13.72 3.26
N HIS A 90 -5.16 -12.80 3.20
CA HIS A 90 -5.33 -11.52 2.53
C HIS A 90 -4.01 -11.00 1.95
N ARG A 91 -4.11 -9.96 1.12
CA ARG A 91 -2.93 -9.27 0.58
C ARG A 91 -2.29 -8.38 1.65
N ILE A 92 -0.96 -8.33 1.66
CA ILE A 92 -0.19 -7.44 2.54
C ILE A 92 -0.57 -5.98 2.27
N GLY A 93 -0.93 -5.25 3.33
CA GLY A 93 -1.41 -3.86 3.25
C GLY A 93 -2.85 -3.69 2.78
N SER A 94 -3.63 -4.77 2.75
CA SER A 94 -5.10 -4.71 2.77
C SER A 94 -5.59 -4.05 4.07
N LEU A 95 -6.83 -3.57 4.09
CA LEU A 95 -7.51 -3.10 5.31
C LEU A 95 -7.59 -4.18 6.40
N THR A 96 -7.49 -5.44 6.01
CA THR A 96 -7.54 -6.62 6.87
C THR A 96 -6.16 -7.02 7.43
N CYS A 97 -5.11 -6.23 7.15
CA CYS A 97 -3.72 -6.48 7.55
C CYS A 97 -3.35 -5.82 8.87
#